data_AF-A0A7X6UTC3-F1
#
_entry.id   AF-A0A7X6UTC3-F1
#
_cell.length_a   1.000
_cell.length_b   1.000
_cell.length_c   1.000
_cell.angle_alpha   90.00
_cell.angle_beta   90.00
_cell.angle_gamma   90.00
#
_symmetry.space_group_name_H-M   'P 1'
#
loop_
_entity.id
_entity.type
_entity.pdbx_description
1 polymer ?
#
loop_
_entity_poly.entity_id
_entity_poly.type
_entity_poly.pdbx_seq_one_letter_code
_entity_poly.pdbx_strand_id
1 'polypeptide(L)'
;MKLFFKIILCLTMATVQLNKASASDVQVNALVEGREFFLGETFIYQIKVSGSDNPEQPDVSAIRDFSVEYAGGRNTSSQSVTVINGNVKREVTREYVFSYRLSPLSDGDLTIPPLRVRVNQRDYIVPSVSIRVNRPQECDDF
;
A
#
# COMPACT_ATOMS: atom_id res chain seq x y z
N MET A 1 75.97 8.68 -1.46
CA MET A 1 75.52 9.55 -2.58
C MET A 1 74.02 9.40 -2.72
N LYS A 2 73.29 10.46 -2.34
CA LYS A 2 71.85 10.75 -2.63
C LYS A 2 70.81 9.75 -2.10
N LEU A 3 69.65 10.13 -1.58
CA LEU A 3 69.08 11.37 -1.08
C LEU A 3 67.65 10.92 -0.68
N PHE A 4 67.24 11.12 0.59
CA PHE A 4 65.90 11.67 0.92
C PHE A 4 64.68 10.73 0.70
N PHE A 5 63.55 10.76 1.42
CA PHE A 5 62.98 11.60 2.46
C PHE A 5 61.54 11.12 2.60
N LYS A 6 61.00 11.22 3.81
CA LYS A 6 59.59 11.52 4.08
C LYS A 6 58.51 10.40 4.02
N ILE A 7 57.79 10.37 5.15
CA ILE A 7 56.34 10.23 5.29
C ILE A 7 55.84 8.82 5.65
N ILE A 8 55.87 8.58 6.96
CA ILE A 8 54.75 8.05 7.75
C ILE A 8 53.44 8.67 7.24
N LEU A 9 52.51 7.89 6.68
CA LEU A 9 51.12 8.35 6.49
C LEU A 9 50.12 7.19 6.35
N CYS A 10 49.23 7.11 7.35
CA CYS A 10 47.88 6.52 7.33
C CYS A 10 47.74 5.11 6.71
N LEU A 11 47.71 4.02 7.46
CA LEU A 11 46.80 3.73 8.58
C LEU A 11 45.47 4.49 8.48
N THR A 12 44.61 4.06 7.55
CA THR A 12 43.16 3.88 7.75
C THR A 12 42.55 3.43 6.42
N MET A 13 42.45 2.12 6.24
CA MET A 13 41.53 1.56 5.25
C MET A 13 40.13 1.78 5.83
N ALA A 14 39.59 2.98 5.61
CA ALA A 14 38.24 3.35 6.04
C ALA A 14 37.27 2.47 5.26
N THR A 15 36.90 1.34 5.87
CA THR A 15 35.77 0.54 5.44
C THR A 15 34.55 1.43 5.55
N VAL A 16 34.10 1.99 4.42
CA VAL A 16 32.82 2.69 4.31
C VAL A 16 31.76 1.63 4.61
N GLN A 17 31.30 1.59 5.85
CA GLN A 17 30.12 0.83 6.21
C GLN A 17 28.95 1.50 5.50
N LEU A 18 28.51 0.92 4.37
CA LEU A 18 27.24 1.29 3.77
C LEU A 18 26.15 0.91 4.76
N ASN A 19 25.72 1.88 5.56
CA ASN A 19 24.45 1.81 6.27
C ASN A 19 23.36 1.70 5.20
N LYS A 20 22.96 0.47 4.87
CA LYS A 20 21.70 0.22 4.18
C LYS A 20 20.61 0.68 5.13
N ALA A 21 20.18 1.93 5.00
CA ALA A 21 18.92 2.36 5.54
C ALA A 21 17.87 1.38 5.02
N SER A 22 17.25 0.60 5.90
CA SER A 22 16.15 -0.28 5.53
C SER A 22 15.02 0.58 5.02
N ALA A 23 14.99 0.80 3.70
CA ALA A 23 13.79 1.25 3.04
C ALA A 23 12.77 0.14 3.26
N SER A 24 11.71 0.45 4.00
CA SER A 24 10.55 -0.44 4.06
C SER A 24 10.08 -0.61 2.62
N ASP A 25 10.06 -1.85 2.13
CA ASP A 25 9.56 -2.14 0.79
C ASP A 25 8.09 -1.69 0.74
N VAL A 26 7.76 -0.85 -0.24
CA VAL A 26 6.42 -0.31 -0.35
C VAL A 26 5.56 -1.35 -1.07
N GLN A 27 4.47 -1.75 -0.44
CA GLN A 27 3.54 -2.72 -0.99
C GLN A 27 2.14 -2.12 -1.04
N VAL A 28 1.42 -2.40 -2.11
CA VAL A 28 0.07 -1.88 -2.34
C VAL A 28 -0.85 -3.05 -2.62
N ASN A 29 -1.93 -3.12 -1.86
CA ASN A 29 -2.91 -4.20 -1.96
C ASN A 29 -4.33 -3.65 -1.99
N ALA A 30 -5.20 -4.41 -2.63
CA ALA A 30 -6.63 -4.15 -2.72
C ALA A 30 -7.38 -5.13 -1.81
N LEU A 31 -8.31 -4.64 -1.01
CA LEU A 31 -9.11 -5.45 -0.08
C LEU A 31 -10.60 -5.16 -0.29
N VAL A 32 -11.39 -6.23 -0.28
CA VAL A 32 -12.86 -6.23 -0.33
C VAL A 32 -13.37 -7.27 0.67
N GLU A 33 -14.50 -6.99 1.31
CA GLU A 33 -15.07 -7.88 2.35
C GLU A 33 -15.72 -9.15 1.76
N GLY A 34 -15.96 -9.18 0.45
CA GLY A 34 -16.60 -10.29 -0.26
C GLY A 34 -16.23 -10.33 -1.74
N ARG A 35 -16.75 -11.34 -2.44
CA ARG A 35 -16.58 -11.53 -3.89
C ARG A 35 -17.89 -11.59 -4.66
N GLU A 36 -19.01 -11.63 -3.96
CA GLU A 36 -20.35 -11.67 -4.53
C GLU A 36 -21.19 -10.56 -3.89
N PHE A 37 -21.87 -9.77 -4.72
CA PHE A 37 -22.70 -8.64 -4.29
C PHE A 37 -23.97 -8.59 -5.15
N PHE A 38 -24.97 -7.81 -4.76
CA PHE A 38 -26.14 -7.54 -5.58
C PHE A 38 -26.00 -6.23 -6.36
N LEU A 39 -26.70 -6.12 -7.48
CA LEU A 39 -26.77 -4.88 -8.26
C LEU A 39 -27.25 -3.72 -7.37
N GLY A 40 -26.48 -2.62 -7.36
CA GLY A 40 -26.75 -1.45 -6.51
C GLY A 40 -26.36 -1.58 -5.04
N GLU A 41 -25.94 -2.76 -4.58
CA GLU A 41 -25.44 -2.96 -3.23
C GLU A 41 -24.12 -2.24 -3.02
N THR A 42 -24.02 -1.45 -1.96
CA THR A 42 -22.80 -0.72 -1.63
C THR A 42 -21.90 -1.57 -0.75
N PHE A 43 -20.64 -1.72 -1.15
CA PHE A 43 -19.60 -2.40 -0.39
C PHE A 43 -18.36 -1.54 -0.19
N ILE A 44 -17.53 -1.92 0.78
CA ILE A 44 -16.27 -1.23 1.08
C ILE A 44 -15.13 -1.85 0.27
N TYR A 45 -14.46 -0.99 -0.49
CA TYR A 45 -13.20 -1.27 -1.18
C TYR A 45 -12.07 -0.51 -0.49
N GLN A 46 -11.03 -1.22 -0.08
CA GLN A 46 -9.87 -0.61 0.58
C GLN A 46 -8.61 -0.79 -0.24
N ILE A 47 -7.81 0.28 -0.30
CA ILE A 47 -6.45 0.26 -0.83
C ILE A 47 -5.51 0.42 0.35
N LYS A 48 -4.77 -0.64 0.65
CA LYS A 48 -3.78 -0.69 1.73
C LYS A 48 -2.39 -0.46 1.16
N VAL A 49 -1.72 0.57 1.66
CA VAL A 49 -0.33 0.92 1.35
C VAL A 49 0.52 0.62 2.57
N SER A 50 1.36 -0.41 2.48
CA SER A 50 2.37 -0.74 3.49
C SER A 50 3.71 -0.12 3.10
N GLY A 51 4.51 0.29 4.10
CA GLY A 51 5.79 0.96 3.92
C GLY A 51 5.70 2.49 3.80
N SER A 52 4.50 3.07 3.84
CA SER A 52 4.28 4.52 3.88
C SER A 52 3.07 4.85 4.74
N ASP A 53 3.14 6.02 5.40
CA ASP A 53 2.14 6.56 6.31
C ASP A 53 1.51 7.86 5.78
N ASN A 54 1.95 8.32 4.60
CA ASN A 54 1.44 9.49 3.89
C ASN A 54 1.51 9.33 2.35
N PRO A 55 0.89 8.28 1.76
CA PRO A 55 0.76 8.17 0.32
C PRO A 55 -0.20 9.22 -0.26
N GLU A 56 -0.04 9.56 -1.54
CA GLU A 56 -1.04 10.36 -2.27
C GLU A 56 -2.29 9.52 -2.53
N GLN A 57 -3.45 10.17 -2.59
CA GLN A 57 -4.71 9.47 -2.84
C GLN A 57 -4.70 8.77 -4.21
N PRO A 58 -5.13 7.49 -4.31
CA PRO A 58 -5.19 6.75 -5.56
C PRO A 58 -6.11 7.40 -6.60
N ASP A 59 -5.68 7.35 -7.87
CA ASP A 59 -6.53 7.74 -9.00
C ASP A 59 -7.54 6.62 -9.31
N VAL A 60 -8.81 6.90 -9.00
CA VAL A 60 -9.95 5.98 -9.20
C VAL A 60 -10.70 6.22 -10.50
N SER A 61 -10.26 7.14 -11.36
CA SER A 61 -10.95 7.50 -12.60
C SER A 61 -11.06 6.36 -13.61
N ALA A 62 -10.25 5.32 -13.46
CA ALA A 62 -10.31 4.11 -14.27
C ALA A 62 -11.51 3.21 -13.94
N ILE A 63 -12.13 3.36 -12.75
CA ILE A 63 -13.28 2.56 -12.34
C ILE A 63 -14.53 3.09 -13.06
N ARG A 64 -15.13 2.28 -13.95
CA ARG A 64 -16.30 2.68 -14.76
C ARG A 64 -17.55 1.87 -14.47
N ASP A 65 -17.41 0.62 -14.03
CA ASP A 65 -18.56 -0.28 -13.78
C ASP A 65 -19.19 -0.08 -12.39
N PHE A 66 -18.70 0.91 -11.63
CA PHE A 66 -19.12 1.21 -10.27
C PHE A 66 -19.34 2.71 -10.08
N SER A 67 -20.33 3.06 -9.27
CA SER A 67 -20.31 4.35 -8.57
C SER A 67 -19.21 4.30 -7.49
N VAL A 68 -18.43 5.37 -7.36
CA VAL A 68 -17.29 5.43 -6.44
C VAL A 68 -17.41 6.66 -5.55
N GLU A 69 -17.47 6.44 -4.24
CA GLU A 69 -17.46 7.50 -3.23
C GLU A 69 -16.27 7.32 -2.29
N TYR A 70 -15.51 8.38 -2.03
CA TYR A 70 -14.41 8.32 -1.07
C TYR A 70 -14.95 8.28 0.36
N ALA A 71 -14.64 7.20 1.09
CA ALA A 71 -15.09 6.96 2.46
C ALA A 71 -14.03 7.31 3.52
N GLY A 72 -12.92 7.93 3.11
CA GLY A 72 -11.87 8.43 3.99
C GLY A 72 -10.56 7.63 3.91
N GLY A 73 -9.57 8.12 4.66
CA GLY A 73 -8.23 7.55 4.70
C GLY A 73 -7.71 7.55 6.13
N ARG A 74 -7.00 6.49 6.51
CA ARG A 74 -6.47 6.33 7.88
C ARG A 74 -5.04 5.84 7.85
N ASN A 75 -4.19 6.54 8.61
CA ASN A 75 -2.88 6.05 8.97
C ASN A 75 -3.02 4.94 10.04
N THR A 76 -2.55 3.74 9.73
CA THR A 76 -2.60 2.54 10.58
C THR A 76 -1.20 2.11 11.04
N SER A 77 -0.24 3.02 10.99
CA SER A 77 1.14 2.77 11.42
C SER A 77 1.25 2.41 12.90
N SER A 78 2.21 1.57 13.24
CA SER A 78 2.49 1.13 14.61
C SER A 78 3.99 1.15 14.91
N GLN A 79 4.34 1.34 16.18
CA GLN A 79 5.72 1.28 16.65
C GLN A 79 5.80 0.39 17.89
N SER A 80 6.67 -0.62 17.83
CA SER A 80 6.99 -1.49 18.96
C SER A 80 8.42 -1.22 19.44
N VAL A 81 8.61 -1.13 20.75
CA VAL A 81 9.93 -0.97 21.38
C VAL A 81 10.15 -2.14 22.33
N THR A 82 11.16 -2.96 22.05
CA THR A 82 11.53 -4.12 22.87
C THR A 82 12.93 -3.91 23.44
N VAL A 83 13.11 -4.17 24.74
CA VAL A 83 14.43 -4.14 25.38
C VAL A 83 14.90 -5.57 25.60
N ILE A 84 15.98 -5.98 24.92
CA ILE A 84 16.55 -7.33 25.02
C ILE A 84 17.99 -7.19 25.52
N ASN A 85 18.26 -7.68 26.74
CA ASN A 85 19.58 -7.62 27.38
C ASN A 85 20.19 -6.21 27.39
N GLY A 86 19.37 -5.19 27.70
CA GLY A 86 19.78 -3.77 27.70
C GLY A 86 19.87 -3.11 26.32
N ASN A 87 19.70 -3.87 25.23
CA ASN A 87 19.65 -3.32 23.88
C ASN A 87 18.22 -2.92 23.52
N VAL A 88 18.04 -1.68 23.06
CA VAL A 88 16.75 -1.18 22.59
C VAL A 88 16.56 -1.57 21.12
N LYS A 89 15.58 -2.43 20.84
CA LYS A 89 15.11 -2.75 19.49
C LYS A 89 13.82 -1.97 19.22
N ARG A 90 13.78 -1.20 18.13
CA ARG A 90 12.59 -0.49 17.66
C ARG A 90 12.12 -1.08 16.33
N GLU A 91 10.85 -1.43 16.25
CA GLU A 91 10.20 -1.90 15.03
C GLU A 91 9.09 -0.92 14.67
N VAL A 92 9.15 -0.37 13.46
CA VAL A 92 8.18 0.62 12.96
C VAL A 92 7.49 0.03 11.75
N THR A 93 6.17 -0.16 11.86
CA THR A 93 5.31 -0.53 10.72
C THR A 93 4.66 0.75 10.21
N ARG A 94 4.87 1.08 8.94
CA ARG A 94 4.18 2.19 8.28
C ARG A 94 3.06 1.65 7.41
N GLU A 95 1.86 2.16 7.61
CA GLU A 95 0.71 1.74 6.83
C GLU A 95 -0.33 2.86 6.72
N TYR A 96 -0.96 2.94 5.54
CA TYR A 96 -2.09 3.81 5.28
C TYR A 96 -3.16 3.04 4.50
N VAL A 97 -4.42 3.26 4.87
CA VAL A 97 -5.58 2.62 4.23
C VAL A 97 -6.50 3.71 3.68
N PHE A 98 -6.77 3.65 2.37
CA PHE A 98 -7.84 4.42 1.73
C PHE A 98 -9.08 3.55 1.65
N SER A 99 -10.25 4.11 1.96
CA SER A 99 -11.54 3.43 1.90
C SER A 99 -12.44 4.11 0.88
N TYR A 100 -13.14 3.31 0.09
CA TYR A 100 -14.12 3.75 -0.90
C TYR A 100 -15.40 2.94 -0.75
N ARG A 101 -16.55 3.57 -0.94
CA ARG A 101 -17.84 2.91 -1.15
C ARG A 101 -18.02 2.70 -2.65
N LEU A 102 -18.20 1.45 -3.05
CA LEU A 102 -18.47 1.08 -4.43
C LEU A 102 -19.87 0.48 -4.53
N SER A 103 -20.62 0.88 -5.56
CA SER A 103 -21.92 0.29 -5.89
C SER A 103 -21.91 -0.16 -7.35
N PRO A 104 -22.16 -1.44 -7.66
CA PRO A 104 -22.18 -1.93 -9.04
C PRO A 104 -23.24 -1.23 -9.89
N LEU A 105 -22.88 -0.90 -11.13
CA LEU A 105 -23.79 -0.29 -12.10
C LEU A 105 -24.41 -1.31 -13.07
N SER A 106 -23.92 -2.55 -13.06
CA SER A 106 -24.43 -3.67 -13.86
C SER A 106 -24.22 -5.00 -13.14
N ASP A 107 -24.95 -6.04 -13.54
CA ASP A 107 -24.78 -7.41 -13.07
C ASP A 107 -23.79 -8.20 -13.94
N GLY A 108 -23.32 -9.34 -13.43
CA GLY A 108 -22.36 -10.22 -14.07
C GLY A 108 -20.99 -10.21 -13.40
N ASP A 109 -19.97 -10.67 -14.11
CA ASP A 109 -18.59 -10.68 -13.63
C ASP A 109 -17.95 -9.30 -13.91
N LEU A 110 -17.78 -8.50 -12.86
CA LEU A 110 -17.18 -7.17 -12.94
C LEU A 110 -15.75 -7.17 -12.41
N THR A 111 -14.95 -6.21 -12.88
CA THR A 111 -13.57 -6.04 -12.43
C THR A 111 -13.30 -4.60 -12.02
N ILE A 112 -12.84 -4.41 -10.79
CA ILE A 112 -12.18 -3.18 -10.37
C ILE A 112 -10.79 -3.20 -11.03
N PRO A 113 -10.50 -2.31 -11.98
CA PRO A 113 -9.26 -2.35 -12.75
C PRO A 113 -8.05 -2.02 -11.87
N PRO A 114 -6.82 -2.32 -12.33
CA PRO A 114 -5.62 -1.85 -11.65
C PRO A 114 -5.61 -0.33 -11.52
N LEU A 115 -5.24 0.18 -10.35
CA LEU A 115 -5.20 1.62 -10.06
C LEU A 115 -3.78 2.09 -9.81
N ARG A 116 -3.55 3.39 -9.96
CA ARG A 116 -2.27 4.01 -9.62
C ARG A 116 -2.36 4.72 -8.27
N VAL A 117 -1.38 4.46 -7.42
CA VAL A 117 -1.13 5.21 -6.18
C VAL A 117 0.31 5.71 -6.17
N ARG A 118 0.52 6.95 -5.75
CA ARG A 118 1.84 7.55 -5.69
C ARG A 118 2.37 7.57 -4.25
N VAL A 119 3.56 7.04 -4.07
CA VAL A 119 4.25 6.95 -2.78
C VAL A 119 5.67 7.44 -2.95
N ASN A 120 6.07 8.49 -2.23
CA ASN A 120 7.40 9.10 -2.33
C ASN A 120 7.78 9.41 -3.80
N GLN A 121 6.86 10.03 -4.56
CA GLN A 121 7.04 10.39 -5.98
C GLN A 121 7.22 9.21 -6.94
N ARG A 122 6.98 7.97 -6.49
CA ARG A 122 6.98 6.77 -7.33
C ARG A 122 5.57 6.21 -7.47
N ASP A 123 5.21 5.78 -8.67
CA ASP A 123 3.92 5.15 -8.94
C ASP A 123 3.98 3.66 -8.60
N TYR A 124 2.96 3.19 -7.88
CA TYR A 124 2.72 1.79 -7.57
C TYR A 124 1.35 1.39 -8.12
N ILE A 125 1.24 0.12 -8.50
CA ILE A 125 0.01 -0.43 -9.06
C ILE A 125 -0.75 -1.18 -7.97
N VAL A 126 -1.98 -0.75 -7.74
CA VAL A 126 -2.98 -1.49 -6.98
C VAL A 126 -3.45 -2.66 -7.86
N PRO A 127 -3.40 -3.91 -7.38
CA PRO A 127 -3.91 -5.06 -8.14
C PRO A 127 -5.40 -4.94 -8.47
N SER A 128 -5.82 -5.51 -9.59
CA SER A 128 -7.25 -5.61 -9.95
C SER A 128 -8.00 -6.57 -9.05
N VAL A 129 -9.30 -6.34 -8.89
CA VAL A 129 -10.19 -7.19 -8.09
C VAL A 129 -11.41 -7.58 -8.94
N SER A 130 -11.55 -8.87 -9.22
CA SER A 130 -12.76 -9.41 -9.85
C SER A 130 -13.81 -9.76 -8.79
N ILE A 131 -15.06 -9.45 -9.09
CA ILE A 131 -16.25 -9.72 -8.27
C ILE A 131 -17.39 -10.22 -9.16
N ARG A 132 -18.36 -10.90 -8.55
CA ARG A 132 -19.61 -11.30 -9.18
C ARG A 132 -20.76 -10.46 -8.65
N VAL A 133 -21.61 -9.98 -9.56
CA VAL A 133 -22.78 -9.16 -9.21
C VAL A 133 -24.03 -9.88 -9.68
N ASN A 134 -24.91 -10.20 -8.72
CA ASN A 134 -26.17 -10.88 -8.98
C ASN A 134 -27.31 -9.85 -9.07
N ARG A 135 -28.32 -10.13 -9.90
CA ARG A 135 -29.60 -9.40 -9.80
C ARG A 135 -30.39 -9.95 -8.62
N PRO A 136 -31.03 -9.09 -7.81
CA PRO A 136 -32.06 -9.54 -6.89
C PRO A 136 -33.13 -10.29 -7.69
N GLN A 137 -33.49 -11.51 -7.27
CA GLN A 137 -34.68 -12.16 -7.80
C GLN A 137 -35.88 -11.51 -7.13
N GLU A 138 -36.74 -10.85 -7.90
CA GLU A 138 -38.08 -10.54 -7.41
C GLU A 138 -38.77 -11.88 -7.12
N CYS A 139 -39.17 -12.09 -5.87
CA CYS A 139 -40.00 -13.23 -5.52
C CYS A 139 -41.36 -12.95 -6.14
N ASP A 140 -41.67 -13.63 -7.24
CA ASP A 140 -43.04 -13.66 -7.77
C ASP A 140 -43.94 -14.22 -6.66
N ASP A 141 -44.71 -13.36 -6.01
CA ASP A 141 -45.73 -13.74 -5.05
C ASP A 141 -46.77 -14.61 -5.78
N PHE A 142 -46.83 -15.90 -5.42
CA PHE A 142 -47.78 -16.89 -5.94
C PHE A 142 -49.19 -16.72 -5.36
#